data_AF-B0VTA9-F1
#
_entry.id   AF-B0VTA9-F1
#
_cell.length_a   1.000
_cell.length_b   1.000
_cell.length_c   1.000
_cell.angle_alpha   90.00
_cell.angle_beta   90.00
_cell.angle_gamma   90.00
#
_symmetry.space_group_name_H-M   'P 1'
#
loop_
_entity.id
_entity.type
_entity.pdbx_description
1 polymer ?
#
loop_
_entity_poly.entity_id
_entity_poly.type
_entity_poly.pdbx_seq_one_letter_code
_entity_poly.pdbx_strand_id
1 'polypeptide(L)' 'MSITLNGHQLKSLLDFVNPDGTNDLDQLDTELTIAFFEDGHSGKGYYFWMTEYPEEGAMKLDHLSGAANE' A
#
# COMPACT_ATOMS: atom_id res chain seq x y z
N MET A 1 -5.03 -4.54 16.28
CA MET A 1 -5.43 -3.14 15.98
C MET A 1 -6.12 -3.15 14.64
N SER A 2 -7.23 -2.43 14.50
CA SER A 2 -7.89 -2.23 13.21
C SER A 2 -7.52 -0.86 12.65
N ILE A 3 -7.54 -0.74 11.32
CA ILE A 3 -7.40 0.52 10.60
C ILE A 3 -8.60 0.74 9.70
N THR A 4 -8.91 2.00 9.42
CA THR A 4 -9.96 2.38 8.47
C THR A 4 -9.30 2.95 7.22
N LEU A 5 -9.62 2.38 6.06
CA LEU A 5 -9.16 2.88 4.77
C LEU A 5 -10.32 3.44 3.98
N ASN A 6 -10.10 4.56 3.29
CA ASN A 6 -11.05 5.09 2.33
C ASN A 6 -10.87 4.41 0.95
N GLY A 7 -11.82 4.65 0.04
CA GLY A 7 -11.80 4.04 -1.30
C GLY A 7 -10.55 4.37 -2.13
N HIS A 8 -9.97 5.57 -1.97
CA HIS A 8 -8.75 5.95 -2.68
C HIS A 8 -7.53 5.17 -2.20
N GLN A 9 -7.43 4.95 -0.87
CA GLN A 9 -6.37 4.14 -0.29
C GLN A 9 -6.49 2.68 -0.74
N LEU A 10 -7.71 2.12 -0.70
CA LEU A 10 -7.96 0.75 -1.19
C LEU A 10 -7.61 0.61 -2.67
N LYS A 11 -8.04 1.57 -3.51
CA LYS A 11 -7.71 1.57 -4.94
C LYS A 11 -6.20 1.67 -5.16
N SER A 12 -5.51 2.52 -4.43
CA SER A 12 -4.06 2.70 -4.59
C SER A 12 -3.27 1.45 -4.18
N LEU A 13 -3.72 0.73 -3.15
CA LEU A 13 -3.14 -0.57 -2.78
C LEU A 13 -3.37 -1.61 -3.89
N LEU A 14 -4.57 -1.65 -4.48
CA LEU A 14 -4.90 -2.54 -5.59
C LEU A 14 -4.07 -2.22 -6.84
N ASP A 15 -4.00 -0.94 -7.23
CA ASP A 15 -3.21 -0.47 -8.38
C ASP A 15 -1.71 -0.77 -8.18
N PHE A 16 -1.25 -0.85 -6.92
CA PHE A 16 0.13 -1.20 -6.60
C PHE A 16 0.45 -2.68 -6.80
N VAL A 17 -0.43 -3.61 -6.38
CA VAL A 17 -0.21 -5.05 -6.59
C VAL A 17 -0.64 -5.56 -7.95
N ASN A 18 -1.59 -4.89 -8.58
CA ASN A 18 -2.11 -5.23 -9.88
C ASN A 18 -1.98 -4.04 -10.85
N PRO A 19 -0.75 -3.64 -11.21
CA PRO A 19 -0.52 -2.56 -12.16
C PRO A 19 -1.04 -2.87 -13.57
N ASP A 20 -1.11 -4.14 -13.98
CA ASP A 20 -1.59 -4.54 -15.31
C ASP A 20 -3.11 -4.73 -15.39
N GLY A 21 -3.80 -4.64 -14.26
CA GLY A 21 -5.25 -4.67 -14.13
C GLY A 21 -5.85 -5.99 -14.63
N THR A 22 -6.71 -5.92 -15.63
CA THR A 22 -7.37 -7.11 -16.20
C THR A 22 -6.49 -7.87 -17.19
N ASN A 23 -5.33 -7.33 -17.56
CA ASN A 23 -4.43 -7.99 -18.50
C ASN A 23 -3.64 -9.14 -17.86
N ASP A 24 -3.50 -9.10 -16.53
CA ASP A 24 -2.84 -10.14 -15.75
C ASP A 24 -3.55 -10.31 -14.40
N LEU A 25 -4.47 -11.27 -14.34
CA LEU A 25 -5.25 -11.51 -13.13
C LEU A 25 -4.45 -12.25 -12.05
N ASP A 26 -3.35 -12.90 -12.41
CA ASP A 26 -2.50 -13.63 -11.47
C ASP A 26 -1.84 -12.66 -10.48
N GLN A 27 -1.67 -11.39 -10.86
CA GLN A 27 -1.20 -10.32 -9.97
C GLN A 27 -2.10 -10.10 -8.76
N LEU A 28 -3.40 -10.43 -8.84
CA LEU A 28 -4.34 -10.32 -7.72
C LEU A 28 -4.04 -11.30 -6.57
N ASP A 29 -3.24 -12.34 -6.82
CA ASP A 29 -2.78 -13.27 -5.79
C ASP A 29 -1.61 -12.69 -4.97
N THR A 30 -1.03 -11.55 -5.38
CA THR A 30 0.04 -10.87 -4.63
C THR A 30 -0.47 -10.34 -3.29
N GLU A 31 0.13 -10.80 -2.20
CA GLU A 31 -0.26 -10.38 -0.85
C GLU A 31 0.41 -9.06 -0.43
N LEU A 32 -0.38 -8.16 0.17
CA LEU A 32 0.13 -6.97 0.86
C LEU A 32 0.06 -7.13 2.37
N THR A 33 1.16 -6.78 3.03
CA THR A 33 1.18 -6.59 4.48
C THR A 33 1.03 -5.10 4.78
N ILE A 34 0.16 -4.76 5.73
CA ILE A 34 0.02 -3.40 6.27
C ILE A 34 0.36 -3.43 7.75
N ALA A 35 1.31 -2.61 8.18
CA ALA A 35 1.72 -2.54 9.57
C ALA A 35 1.98 -1.11 10.04
N PHE A 36 1.89 -0.91 11.36
CA PHE A 36 2.18 0.36 11.99
C PHE A 36 3.65 0.44 12.38
N PHE A 37 4.37 1.47 11.91
CA PHE A 37 5.75 1.73 12.30
C PHE A 37 5.80 2.95 13.22
N GLU A 38 6.40 2.78 14.41
CA GLU A 38 6.68 3.89 15.34
C GLU A 38 7.82 4.78 14.83
N ASP A 39 8.78 4.19 14.11
CA ASP A 39 9.95 4.86 13.52
C ASP A 39 10.15 4.39 12.06
N GLY A 40 9.24 4.79 11.18
CA GLY A 40 9.35 4.50 9.75
C GLY A 40 10.20 5.54 9.01
N HIS A 41 10.67 5.22 7.80
CA HIS A 41 11.54 6.11 7.01
C HIS A 41 10.95 7.50 6.72
N SER A 42 9.62 7.62 6.72
CA SER A 42 8.86 8.86 6.56
C SER A 42 8.11 9.24 7.84
N GLY A 43 8.70 8.90 8.99
CA GLY A 43 8.14 9.09 10.33
C GLY A 43 7.08 8.05 10.71
N LYS A 44 6.51 8.22 11.90
CA LYS A 44 5.46 7.36 12.45
C LYS A 44 4.23 7.27 11.53
N GLY A 45 3.64 6.07 11.42
CA GLY A 45 2.42 5.86 10.64
C GLY A 45 2.24 4.42 10.16
N TYR A 46 1.20 4.20 9.35
CA TYR A 46 0.98 2.92 8.67
C TYR A 46 1.79 2.84 7.38
N TYR A 47 2.39 1.68 7.15
CA TYR A 47 3.16 1.35 5.97
C TYR A 47 2.64 0.06 5.35
N PHE A 48 2.85 -0.12 4.06
CA PHE A 48 2.51 -1.34 3.33
C PHE A 48 3.65 -1.78 2.41
N TRP A 49 3.75 -3.07 2.15
CA TRP A 49 4.73 -3.69 1.25
C TRP A 49 4.21 -5.03 0.72
N MET A 50 4.84 -5.56 -0.33
CA MET A 50 4.58 -6.92 -0.82
C MET A 50 5.08 -7.92 0.20
N THR A 51 4.20 -8.77 0.74
CA THR A 51 4.53 -9.71 1.82
C THR A 51 5.71 -10.60 1.48
N GLU A 52 5.84 -10.98 0.21
CA GLU A 52 6.91 -11.85 -0.30
C GLU A 52 8.26 -11.14 -0.45
N TYR A 53 8.29 -9.81 -0.55
CA TYR A 53 9.49 -9.01 -0.77
C TYR A 53 9.60 -7.84 0.24
N PRO A 54 9.67 -8.10 1.55
CA PRO A 54 9.77 -7.06 2.59
C PRO A 54 11.03 -6.19 2.47
N GLU A 55 12.08 -6.70 1.82
CA GLU A 55 13.35 -6.02 1.59
C GLU A 55 13.30 -4.93 0.51
N GLU A 56 12.35 -4.98 -0.42
CA GLU A 56 12.13 -3.95 -1.46
C GLU A 56 11.65 -2.62 -0.87
N GLY A 57 11.31 -2.62 0.42
CA GLY A 57 10.94 -1.44 1.19
C GLY A 57 9.43 -1.27 1.30
N ALA A 58 9.03 -0.53 2.33
CA ALA A 58 7.64 -0.27 2.63
C ALA A 58 7.25 1.17 2.25
N MET A 59 6.05 1.35 1.73
CA MET A 59 5.49 2.66 1.38
C MET A 59 4.55 3.15 2.46
N LYS A 60 4.60 4.45 2.77
CA LYS A 60 3.72 5.05 3.78
C LYS A 60 2.30 5.16 3.23
N LEU A 61 1.33 4.62 3.95
CA LEU A 61 -0.06 4.51 3.53
C LEU A 61 -0.76 5.87 3.36
N ASP A 62 -0.37 6.87 4.17
CA ASP A 62 -0.91 8.24 4.06
C ASP A 62 -0.54 8.93 2.75
N HIS A 63 0.54 8.53 2.07
CA HIS A 63 0.93 9.12 0.79
C HIS A 63 0.01 8.70 -0.37
N LEU A 64 -0.91 7.75 -0.11
CA LEU A 64 -1.92 7.30 -1.07
C LEU A 64 -3.22 8.10 -0.98
N SER A 65 -3.37 9.02 0.00
CA SER A 65 -4.42 10.03 -0.11
C SER A 65 -4.02 10.91 -1.28
N GLY A 66 -4.82 10.84 -2.36
CA GLY A 66 -4.48 11.48 -3.63
C GLY A 66 -3.84 12.85 -3.44
N ALA A 67 -2.79 13.09 -4.21
CA ALA A 67 -2.32 14.44 -4.50
C ALA A 67 -3.50 15.24 -5.09
N ALA A 68 -4.37 15.72 -4.22
CA ALA A 68 -5.24 16.84 -4.42
C ALA A 68 -4.55 17.99 -3.69
N ASN A 69 -3.50 18.51 -4.30
CA ASN A 69 -3.10 19.90 -4.17
C ASN A 69 -2.33 20.30 -5.43
N GLU A 70 -3.00 21.18 -6.18
CA GLU A 70 -2.58 22.02 -7.33
C GLU A 70 -2.62 21.41 -8.73
#